data_AF-A0A3N0FL92-F1
#
_entry.id   AF-A0A3N0FL92-F1
#
_cell.length_a   1.000
_cell.length_b   1.000
_cell.length_c   1.000
_cell.angle_alpha   90.00
_cell.angle_beta   90.00
_cell.angle_gamma   90.00
#
_symmetry.space_group_name_H-M   'P 1'
#
loop_
_entity.id
_entity.type
_entity.pdbx_description
1 polymer ?
#
loop_
_entity_poly.entity_id
_entity_poly.type
_entity_poly.pdbx_seq_one_letter_code
_entity_poly.pdbx_strand_id
1 'polypeptide(L)'
;MSKKELLDLIEKKEDLVNFGTADDAPSSEWIQKAEQALGVTLPEDYKWFLSEFGGGDICGEEIYSIYCLPFDEAVGGDLVYQNVISSDNVSIGKIVLSNTDFGEEYYFKIDDISKVYVSIGNKEMLYANDFIEYIKKRLMSYS
;
A
#
# COMPACT_ATOMS: atom_id res chain seq x y z
N MET A 1 -15.08 2.40 -8.80
CA MET A 1 -14.92 1.01 -9.30
C MET A 1 -15.16 0.10 -8.13
N SER A 2 -15.91 -0.99 -8.29
CA SER A 2 -16.12 -1.97 -7.22
C SER A 2 -14.93 -2.92 -7.09
N LYS A 3 -14.78 -3.57 -5.93
CA LYS A 3 -13.76 -4.62 -5.71
C LYS A 3 -13.87 -5.74 -6.75
N LYS A 4 -15.08 -6.13 -7.13
CA LYS A 4 -15.31 -7.13 -8.18
C LYS A 4 -14.74 -6.71 -9.54
N GLU A 5 -15.03 -5.48 -9.96
CA GLU A 5 -14.48 -4.95 -11.23
C GLU A 5 -12.96 -4.83 -11.19
N LEU A 6 -12.37 -4.57 -10.00
CA LEU A 6 -10.93 -4.57 -9.84
C LEU A 6 -10.34 -5.97 -9.97
N LEU A 7 -10.97 -6.99 -9.36
CA LEU A 7 -10.55 -8.40 -9.50
C LEU A 7 -10.57 -8.83 -10.98
N ASP A 8 -11.64 -8.53 -11.71
CA ASP A 8 -11.74 -8.82 -13.15
C ASP A 8 -10.64 -8.10 -13.96
N LEU A 9 -10.16 -6.94 -13.50
CA LEU A 9 -9.06 -6.20 -14.13
C LEU A 9 -7.70 -6.80 -13.80
N ILE A 10 -7.48 -7.22 -12.56
CA ILE A 10 -6.26 -7.91 -12.11
C ILE A 10 -6.09 -9.21 -12.91
N GLU A 11 -7.14 -10.01 -13.05
CA GLU A 11 -7.11 -11.27 -13.83
C GLU A 11 -6.74 -11.02 -15.30
N LYS A 12 -7.27 -9.94 -15.91
CA LYS A 12 -6.92 -9.56 -17.30
C LYS A 12 -5.50 -9.03 -17.48
N LYS A 13 -4.83 -8.67 -16.39
CA LYS A 13 -3.49 -8.09 -16.35
C LYS A 13 -2.58 -8.94 -15.45
N GLU A 14 -2.80 -10.26 -15.42
CA GLU A 14 -2.05 -11.20 -14.59
C GLU A 14 -0.55 -11.18 -14.88
N ASP A 15 -0.15 -10.78 -16.10
CA ASP A 15 1.23 -10.61 -16.53
C ASP A 15 1.94 -9.40 -15.89
N LEU A 16 1.17 -8.45 -15.36
CA LEU A 16 1.67 -7.25 -14.71
C LEU A 16 1.71 -7.35 -13.18
N VAL A 17 1.01 -8.32 -12.60
CA VAL A 17 0.86 -8.43 -11.14
C VAL A 17 1.60 -9.63 -10.60
N ASN A 18 2.22 -9.45 -9.45
CA ASN A 18 2.75 -10.53 -8.63
C ASN A 18 2.26 -10.33 -7.21
N PHE A 19 0.95 -10.54 -7.04
CA PHE A 19 0.27 -10.50 -5.76
C PHE A 19 0.33 -11.87 -5.09
N GLY A 20 0.38 -11.87 -3.76
CA GLY A 20 0.18 -13.08 -2.99
C GLY A 20 -1.29 -13.48 -2.95
N THR A 21 -1.63 -14.24 -1.92
CA THR A 21 -2.96 -14.79 -1.71
C THR A 21 -3.46 -14.51 -0.29
N ALA A 22 -4.69 -14.92 0.00
CA ALA A 22 -5.21 -14.86 1.36
C ALA A 22 -4.42 -15.71 2.37
N ASP A 23 -3.65 -16.71 1.92
CA ASP A 23 -2.76 -17.50 2.79
C ASP A 23 -1.55 -16.67 3.27
N ASP A 24 -1.20 -15.62 2.52
CA ASP A 24 -0.12 -14.67 2.85
C ASP A 24 -0.63 -13.48 3.69
N ALA A 25 -1.94 -13.43 3.97
CA ALA A 25 -2.57 -12.29 4.62
C ALA A 25 -2.11 -12.12 6.08
N PRO A 26 -1.86 -10.87 6.52
CA PRO A 26 -1.62 -10.61 7.92
C PRO A 26 -2.88 -10.90 8.75
N SER A 27 -2.68 -11.55 9.89
CA SER A 27 -3.76 -11.75 10.86
C SER A 27 -4.33 -10.40 11.36
N SER A 28 -5.55 -10.41 11.87
CA SER A 28 -6.16 -9.22 12.49
C SER A 28 -5.36 -8.67 13.68
N GLU A 29 -4.59 -9.50 14.37
CA GLU A 29 -3.68 -9.08 15.44
C GLU A 29 -2.50 -8.27 14.88
N TRP A 30 -1.92 -8.72 13.75
CA TRP A 30 -0.85 -8.00 13.08
C TRP A 30 -1.31 -6.67 12.48
N ILE A 31 -2.53 -6.62 11.92
CA ILE A 31 -3.15 -5.37 11.47
C ILE A 31 -3.31 -4.40 12.64
N GLN A 32 -3.83 -4.85 13.79
CA GLN A 32 -3.97 -3.98 14.99
C GLN A 32 -2.63 -3.47 15.50
N LYS A 33 -1.59 -4.32 15.52
CA LYS A 33 -0.23 -3.91 15.90
C LYS A 33 0.33 -2.86 14.94
N ALA A 34 0.11 -3.03 13.64
CA ALA A 34 0.55 -2.06 12.64
C ALA A 34 -0.19 -0.72 12.77
N GLU A 35 -1.51 -0.74 12.93
CA GLU A 35 -2.33 0.46 13.18
C GLU A 35 -1.88 1.19 14.45
N GLN A 36 -1.58 0.45 15.52
CA GLN A 36 -1.05 1.02 16.76
C GLN A 36 0.33 1.68 16.57
N ALA A 37 1.23 1.03 15.83
CA ALA A 37 2.58 1.55 15.57
C ALA A 37 2.55 2.80 14.66
N LEU A 38 1.65 2.82 13.67
CA LEU A 38 1.47 3.94 12.75
C LEU A 38 0.64 5.08 13.37
N GLY A 39 -0.08 4.82 14.45
CA GLY A 39 -0.96 5.81 15.11
C GLY A 39 -2.23 6.14 14.33
N VAL A 40 -2.66 5.27 13.41
CA VAL A 40 -3.85 5.46 12.57
C VAL A 40 -4.64 4.17 12.40
N THR A 41 -5.91 4.29 12.01
CA THR A 41 -6.67 3.18 11.43
C THR A 41 -6.43 3.15 9.93
N LEU A 42 -6.04 2.00 9.39
CA LEU A 42 -5.79 1.83 7.97
C LEU A 42 -7.10 1.84 7.18
N PRO A 43 -7.10 2.32 5.92
CA PRO A 43 -8.30 2.31 5.08
C PRO A 43 -8.85 0.90 4.89
N GLU A 44 -10.18 0.76 4.92
CA GLU A 44 -10.85 -0.54 4.75
C GLU A 44 -10.52 -1.22 3.42
N ASP A 45 -10.30 -0.45 2.36
CA ASP A 45 -9.92 -1.00 1.06
C ASP A 45 -8.48 -1.49 1.02
N TYR A 46 -7.58 -0.87 1.79
CA TYR A 46 -6.21 -1.33 1.95
C TYR A 46 -6.16 -2.60 2.81
N LYS A 47 -6.92 -2.64 3.92
CA LYS A 47 -7.08 -3.87 4.73
C LYS A 47 -7.69 -5.01 3.94
N TRP A 48 -8.67 -4.74 3.06
CA TRP A 48 -9.19 -5.73 2.15
C TRP A 48 -8.11 -6.28 1.20
N PHE A 49 -7.29 -5.42 0.61
CA PHE A 49 -6.18 -5.86 -0.23
C PHE A 49 -5.20 -6.76 0.52
N LEU A 50 -4.80 -6.37 1.74
CA LEU A 50 -3.96 -7.21 2.59
C LEU A 50 -4.62 -8.56 2.90
N SER A 51 -5.95 -8.59 3.13
CA SER A 51 -6.66 -9.83 3.42
C SER A 51 -6.80 -10.76 2.21
N GLU A 52 -6.90 -10.19 1.00
CA GLU A 52 -7.13 -10.94 -0.23
C GLU A 52 -5.81 -11.43 -0.85
N PHE A 53 -4.74 -10.65 -0.69
CA PHE A 53 -3.49 -10.84 -1.42
C PHE A 53 -2.24 -10.90 -0.54
N GLY A 54 -2.31 -10.52 0.74
CA GLY A 54 -1.13 -10.42 1.62
C GLY A 54 -0.12 -9.32 1.27
N GLY A 55 -0.11 -8.86 0.02
CA GLY A 55 0.84 -7.89 -0.53
C GLY A 55 1.19 -8.22 -1.97
N GLY A 56 2.26 -7.58 -2.46
CA GLY A 56 2.86 -7.89 -3.75
C GLY A 56 3.20 -6.65 -4.56
N ASP A 57 3.45 -6.85 -5.84
CA ASP A 57 3.92 -5.80 -6.74
C ASP A 57 3.11 -5.70 -8.04
N ILE A 58 3.19 -4.52 -8.67
CA ILE A 58 2.69 -4.27 -10.02
C ILE A 58 3.89 -3.85 -10.86
N CYS A 59 4.26 -4.67 -11.84
CA CYS A 59 5.43 -4.46 -12.70
C CYS A 59 6.74 -4.34 -11.92
N GLY A 60 6.92 -5.11 -10.84
CA GLY A 60 8.10 -5.04 -9.97
C GLY A 60 8.06 -3.90 -8.95
N GLU A 61 7.04 -3.04 -9.01
CA GLU A 61 6.88 -1.94 -8.07
C GLU A 61 6.06 -2.39 -6.86
N GLU A 62 6.75 -2.60 -5.74
CA GLU A 62 6.15 -3.14 -4.52
C GLU A 62 5.09 -2.20 -3.94
N ILE A 63 3.99 -2.80 -3.48
CA ILE A 63 3.03 -2.18 -2.59
C ILE A 63 3.31 -2.73 -1.20
N TYR A 64 3.71 -1.85 -0.29
CA TYR A 64 4.09 -2.22 1.07
C TYR A 64 2.96 -2.97 1.76
N SER A 65 3.31 -3.96 2.57
CA SER A 65 2.38 -4.84 3.28
C SER A 65 2.83 -5.05 4.73
N ILE A 66 2.30 -6.07 5.42
CA ILE A 66 2.65 -6.35 6.83
C ILE A 66 3.26 -7.74 6.88
N TYR A 67 4.57 -7.82 7.14
CA TYR A 67 5.33 -9.08 7.01
C TYR A 67 5.14 -10.04 8.19
N CYS A 68 4.36 -9.67 9.20
CA CYS A 68 4.07 -10.51 10.37
C CYS A 68 5.32 -10.93 11.17
N LEU A 69 6.34 -10.07 11.16
CA LEU A 69 7.57 -10.19 11.92
C LEU A 69 7.68 -9.01 12.89
N PRO A 70 8.55 -9.08 13.93
CA PRO A 70 8.93 -7.89 14.68
C PRO A 70 9.30 -6.76 13.72
N PHE A 71 8.72 -5.56 13.90
CA PHE A 71 8.79 -4.52 12.89
C PHE A 71 10.23 -4.07 12.59
N ASP A 72 11.14 -4.13 13.57
CA ASP A 72 12.57 -3.84 13.42
C ASP A 72 13.35 -4.92 12.65
N GLU A 73 12.77 -6.11 12.48
CA GLU A 73 13.30 -7.21 11.67
C GLU A 73 12.62 -7.30 10.29
N ALA A 74 11.46 -6.65 10.11
CA ALA A 74 10.64 -6.64 8.89
C ALA A 74 11.19 -5.70 7.80
N VAL A 75 12.50 -5.73 7.56
CA VAL A 75 13.16 -4.87 6.55
C VAL A 75 12.61 -5.16 5.14
N GLY A 76 12.51 -4.13 4.29
CA GLY A 76 11.95 -4.25 2.93
C GLY A 76 10.66 -3.46 2.84
N GLY A 77 9.67 -3.94 2.09
CA GLY A 77 8.36 -3.31 1.93
C GLY A 77 7.39 -3.52 3.10
N ASP A 78 7.85 -3.73 4.33
CA ASP A 78 6.95 -3.69 5.48
C ASP A 78 6.51 -2.25 5.77
N LEU A 79 5.19 -2.06 5.85
CA LEU A 79 4.55 -0.76 6.00
C LEU A 79 5.00 -0.04 7.27
N VAL A 80 5.16 -0.76 8.38
CA VAL A 80 5.55 -0.15 9.67
C VAL A 80 7.04 0.15 9.66
N TYR A 81 7.86 -0.78 9.21
CA TYR A 81 9.30 -0.56 9.10
C TYR A 81 9.60 0.69 8.26
N GLN A 82 9.00 0.81 7.09
CA GLN A 82 9.23 1.94 6.18
C GLN A 82 8.80 3.27 6.80
N ASN A 83 7.65 3.31 7.46
CA ASN A 83 7.06 4.57 7.93
C ASN A 83 7.46 5.00 9.34
N VAL A 84 7.90 4.08 10.19
CA VAL A 84 8.24 4.39 11.60
C VAL A 84 9.74 4.23 11.87
N ILE A 85 10.39 3.24 11.23
CA ILE A 85 11.77 2.85 11.59
C ILE A 85 12.78 3.42 10.60
N SER A 86 12.56 3.23 9.31
CA SER A 86 13.50 3.64 8.26
C SER A 86 13.47 5.16 8.02
N SER A 87 12.28 5.73 7.87
CA SER A 87 12.13 7.10 7.34
C SER A 87 11.33 8.04 8.23
N ASP A 88 10.68 7.53 9.28
CA ASP A 88 9.81 8.29 10.19
C ASP A 88 8.80 9.21 9.45
N ASN A 89 8.17 8.66 8.41
CA ASN A 89 7.18 9.35 7.58
C ASN A 89 5.94 9.79 8.39
N VAL A 90 5.65 9.08 9.48
CA VAL A 90 4.53 9.40 10.38
C VAL A 90 4.71 10.80 10.98
N SER A 91 5.95 11.19 11.34
CA SER A 91 6.24 12.51 11.91
C SER A 91 5.91 13.68 10.97
N ILE A 92 5.90 13.44 9.66
CA ILE A 92 5.55 14.42 8.62
C ILE A 92 4.14 14.22 8.06
N GLY A 93 3.32 13.40 8.73
CA GLY A 93 1.90 13.23 8.39
C GLY A 93 1.64 12.27 7.22
N LYS A 94 2.58 11.38 6.88
CA LYS A 94 2.47 10.45 5.75
C LYS A 94 2.56 8.99 6.18
N ILE A 95 1.89 8.13 5.43
CA ILE A 95 2.08 6.68 5.42
C ILE A 95 2.31 6.25 3.97
N VAL A 96 3.59 6.13 3.61
CA VAL A 96 4.06 5.67 2.31
C VAL A 96 3.71 4.20 2.14
N LEU A 97 3.16 3.86 0.97
CA LEU A 97 2.69 2.52 0.64
C LEU A 97 3.36 1.95 -0.63
N SER A 98 4.10 2.76 -1.39
CA SER A 98 4.88 2.32 -2.56
C SER A 98 5.80 3.46 -2.99
N ASN A 99 7.04 3.12 -3.37
CA ASN A 99 8.00 4.04 -3.98
C ASN A 99 8.51 3.42 -5.28
N THR A 100 8.74 4.25 -6.30
CA THR A 100 9.20 3.78 -7.61
C THR A 100 10.66 4.12 -7.89
N ASP A 101 11.25 3.41 -8.85
CA ASP A 101 12.59 3.69 -9.36
C ASP A 101 12.72 5.09 -10.00
N PHE A 102 11.60 5.72 -10.37
CA PHE A 102 11.55 7.05 -10.96
C PHE A 102 11.30 8.17 -9.93
N GLY A 103 11.20 7.82 -8.64
CA GLY A 103 11.10 8.75 -7.53
C GLY A 103 9.68 9.23 -7.23
N GLU A 104 8.65 8.53 -7.73
CA GLU A 104 7.30 8.69 -7.21
C GLU A 104 7.17 8.01 -5.85
N GLU A 105 6.61 8.72 -4.88
CA GLU A 105 6.20 8.14 -3.59
C GLU A 105 4.68 8.22 -3.48
N TYR A 106 4.02 7.08 -3.32
CA TYR A 106 2.59 6.97 -3.09
C TYR A 106 2.32 6.77 -1.60
N TYR A 107 1.35 7.52 -1.07
CA TYR A 107 1.09 7.51 0.37
C TYR A 107 -0.33 7.92 0.73
N PHE A 108 -0.75 7.51 1.92
CA PHE A 108 -1.89 8.10 2.62
C PHE A 108 -1.42 9.30 3.44
N LYS A 109 -2.22 10.36 3.47
CA LYS A 109 -2.03 11.43 4.47
C LYS A 109 -2.73 11.03 5.76
N ILE A 110 -2.10 11.24 6.91
CA ILE A 110 -2.68 10.86 8.20
C ILE A 110 -4.00 11.61 8.48
N ASP A 111 -4.12 12.86 8.04
CA ASP A 111 -5.32 13.69 8.19
C ASP A 111 -6.40 13.44 7.12
N ASP A 112 -6.09 12.67 6.07
CA ASP A 112 -6.99 12.30 4.96
C ASP A 112 -6.71 10.86 4.49
N ILE A 113 -6.70 9.92 5.45
CA ILE A 113 -6.20 8.55 5.25
C ILE A 113 -6.94 7.78 4.15
N SER A 114 -8.18 8.19 3.83
CA SER A 114 -9.01 7.55 2.81
C SER A 114 -8.46 7.69 1.38
N LYS A 115 -7.60 8.68 1.10
CA LYS A 115 -7.13 8.99 -0.25
C LYS A 115 -5.65 8.66 -0.43
N VAL A 116 -5.26 8.38 -1.67
CA VAL A 116 -3.85 8.17 -2.04
C VAL A 116 -3.32 9.42 -2.75
N TYR A 117 -2.21 9.92 -2.25
CA TYR A 117 -1.44 11.02 -2.83
C TYR A 117 -0.17 10.48 -3.49
N VAL A 118 0.38 11.26 -4.41
CA VAL A 118 1.71 11.01 -4.98
C VAL A 118 2.59 12.24 -4.80
N SER A 119 3.84 12.04 -4.42
CA SER A 119 4.88 13.06 -4.52
C SER A 119 5.95 12.67 -5.54
N ILE A 120 6.40 13.66 -6.30
CA ILE A 120 7.55 13.54 -7.20
C ILE A 120 8.38 14.83 -7.09
N GLY A 121 9.60 14.70 -6.56
CA GLY A 121 10.39 15.85 -6.12
C GLY A 121 9.61 16.72 -5.13
N ASN A 122 9.47 18.02 -5.42
CA ASN A 122 8.77 18.97 -4.55
C ASN A 122 7.27 19.14 -4.85
N LYS A 123 6.70 18.30 -5.74
CA LYS A 123 5.29 18.39 -6.12
C LYS A 123 4.50 17.27 -5.44
N GLU A 124 3.38 17.65 -4.85
CA GLU A 124 2.40 16.75 -4.26
C GLU A 124 1.07 16.90 -4.99
N MET A 125 0.39 15.77 -5.26
CA MET A 125 -0.91 15.74 -5.93
C MET A 125 -1.79 14.64 -5.36
N LEU A 126 -3.10 14.88 -5.33
CA LEU A 126 -4.08 13.82 -5.11
C LEU A 126 -3.99 12.83 -6.29
N TYR A 127 -3.68 11.56 -6.02
CA TYR A 127 -3.54 10.54 -7.06
C TYR A 127 -4.81 9.72 -7.22
N ALA A 128 -5.45 9.31 -6.13
CA ALA A 128 -6.68 8.50 -6.15
C ALA A 128 -7.58 8.82 -4.95
N ASN A 129 -8.90 8.71 -5.11
CA ASN A 129 -9.87 9.00 -4.06
C ASN A 129 -9.98 7.88 -3.02
N ASP A 130 -9.52 6.67 -3.37
CA ASP A 130 -9.44 5.51 -2.49
C ASP A 130 -8.34 4.55 -2.98
N PHE A 131 -8.07 3.51 -2.19
CA PHE A 131 -7.04 2.52 -2.51
C PHE A 131 -7.39 1.67 -3.74
N ILE A 132 -8.67 1.41 -4.01
CA ILE A 132 -9.12 0.65 -5.18
C ILE A 132 -8.83 1.41 -6.47
N GLU A 133 -9.11 2.72 -6.50
CA GLU A 133 -8.76 3.61 -7.60
C GLU A 133 -7.24 3.71 -7.78
N TYR A 134 -6.47 3.69 -6.70
CA TYR A 134 -5.00 3.62 -6.77
C TYR A 134 -4.53 2.37 -7.53
N ILE A 135 -4.96 1.16 -7.12
CA ILE A 135 -4.56 -0.09 -7.81
C ILE A 135 -5.00 -0.06 -9.27
N LYS A 136 -6.24 0.37 -9.55
CA LYS A 136 -6.72 0.52 -10.93
C LYS A 136 -5.79 1.42 -11.74
N LYS A 137 -5.43 2.59 -11.23
CA LYS A 137 -4.56 3.54 -11.95
C LYS A 137 -3.17 2.97 -12.18
N ARG A 138 -2.59 2.28 -11.18
CA ARG A 138 -1.31 1.56 -11.35
C ARG A 138 -1.39 0.54 -12.48
N LEU A 139 -2.39 -0.35 -12.48
CA LEU A 139 -2.60 -1.35 -13.55
C LEU A 139 -2.81 -0.73 -14.94
N MET A 140 -3.50 0.41 -15.01
CA MET A 140 -3.77 1.10 -16.27
C MET A 140 -2.56 1.89 -16.80
N SER A 141 -1.56 2.17 -15.97
CA SER A 141 -0.36 2.94 -16.36
C SER A 141 0.59 2.16 -17.28
N TYR A 142 0.44 0.84 -17.35
CA TYR A 142 1.24 -0.06 -18.19
C TYR A 142 0.41 -0.64 -19.36
N SER A 143 -0.53 0.15 -19.91
CA SER A 143 -1.41 -0.23 -21.01
C SER A 143 -1.07 0.48 -22.32
#